data_AF-A0A838QDH0-F1
#
_entry.id   AF-A0A838QDH0-F1
#
_cell.length_a   1.000
_cell.length_b   1.000
_cell.length_c   1.000
_cell.angle_alpha   90.00
_cell.angle_beta   90.00
_cell.angle_gamma   90.00
#
_symmetry.space_group_name_H-M   'P 1'
#
loop_
_entity.id
_entity.type
_entity.pdbx_description
1 polymer ?
#
loop_
_entity_poly.entity_id
_entity_poly.type
_entity_poly.pdbx_seq_one_letter_code
_entity_poly.pdbx_strand_id
1 'polypeptide(L)' 'MTRKDYVAIAAALAEAYGFYSDANHMHHQDGTAYSAVLIADALQADNSRFDRARFLKAARGES' A
#
# COMPACT_ATOMS: atom_id res chain seq x y z
N MET A 1 -1.02 -15.90 -4.42
CA MET A 1 -0.16 -14.81 -4.90
C MET A 1 1.31 -15.09 -4.61
N THR A 2 2.19 -14.59 -5.47
CA THR A 2 3.64 -14.67 -5.33
C THR A 2 4.20 -13.40 -4.69
N ARG A 3 5.47 -13.43 -4.28
CA ARG A 3 6.20 -12.24 -3.82
C ARG A 3 6.19 -11.11 -4.85
N LYS A 4 6.24 -11.42 -6.14
CA LYS A 4 6.21 -10.41 -7.21
C LYS A 4 4.88 -9.67 -7.24
N ASP A 5 3.77 -10.37 -7.02
CA ASP A 5 2.44 -9.76 -7.01
C ASP A 5 2.30 -8.76 -5.85
N TYR A 6 2.79 -9.12 -4.65
CA TYR A 6 2.78 -8.20 -3.50
C TYR A 6 3.61 -6.94 -3.75
N VAL A 7 4.77 -7.08 -4.40
CA VAL A 7 5.63 -5.94 -4.74
C VAL A 7 4.97 -5.04 -5.77
N ALA A 8 4.31 -5.61 -6.78
CA ALA A 8 3.60 -4.84 -7.80
C ALA A 8 2.44 -4.02 -7.21
N ILE A 9 1.67 -4.62 -6.29
CA ILE A 9 0.58 -3.93 -5.59
C ILE A 9 1.13 -2.81 -4.71
N ALA A 10 2.19 -3.06 -3.93
CA ALA A 10 2.79 -2.03 -3.09
C ALA A 10 3.32 -0.84 -3.91
N ALA A 11 3.94 -1.11 -5.07
CA ALA A 11 4.41 -0.07 -5.97
C ALA A 11 3.25 0.79 -6.55
N ALA A 12 2.15 0.15 -6.96
CA ALA A 12 0.97 0.87 -7.46
C ALA A 12 0.33 1.77 -6.39
N LEU A 13 0.30 1.31 -5.13
CA LEU A 13 -0.19 2.11 -4.00
C LEU A 13 0.73 3.30 -3.70
N ALA A 14 2.05 3.11 -3.77
CA ALA A 14 3.01 4.19 -3.56
C ALA A 14 2.91 5.27 -4.66
N GLU A 15 2.73 4.88 -5.91
CA GLU A 15 2.51 5.80 -7.03
C GLU A 15 1.20 6.59 -6.85
N ALA A 16 0.12 5.91 -6.47
CA ALA A 16 -1.14 6.57 -6.17
C ALA A 16 -1.00 7.57 -5.00
N TYR A 17 -0.24 7.21 -3.96
CA TYR A 17 0.02 8.08 -2.81
C TYR A 17 0.74 9.37 -3.24
N GLY A 18 1.79 9.24 -4.07
CA GLY A 18 2.54 10.39 -4.60
C GLY A 18 1.70 11.30 -5.50
N PHE A 19 0.82 10.73 -6.33
CA PHE A 19 -0.07 11.50 -7.21
C PHE A 19 -1.03 12.41 -6.42
N TYR A 20 -1.55 11.93 -5.28
CA TYR A 20 -2.43 12.72 -4.42
C TYR A 20 -1.68 13.72 -3.53
N SER A 21 -0.40 13.48 -3.19
CA SER A 21 0.38 14.45 -2.42
C SER A 21 0.84 15.65 -3.24
N ASP A 22 1.09 15.46 -4.54
CA ASP A 22 1.52 16.54 -5.45
C ASP A 22 0.35 17.37 -6.01
N ALA A 23 -0.81 16.75 -6.19
CA ALA A 23 -2.03 17.48 -6.48
C ALA A 23 -2.48 18.20 -5.20
N ASN A 24 -2.71 19.52 -5.27
CA ASN A 24 -3.17 20.38 -4.17
C ASN A 24 -4.61 20.07 -3.70
N HIS A 25 -4.95 18.79 -3.57
CA HIS A 25 -6.25 18.22 -3.22
C HIS A 25 -6.26 17.88 -1.72
N MET A 26 -6.14 18.90 -0.87
CA MET A 26 -6.13 18.77 0.61
C MET A 26 -7.43 18.24 1.23
N HIS A 27 -8.39 17.76 0.43
CA HIS A 27 -9.73 17.36 0.90
C HIS A 27 -10.08 15.89 0.71
N HIS A 28 -9.25 15.11 0.02
CA HIS A 28 -9.44 13.66 0.01
C HIS A 28 -8.71 13.06 1.20
N GLN A 29 -9.47 12.64 2.21
CA GLN A 29 -9.00 11.65 3.17
C GLN A 29 -8.24 10.58 2.40
N ASP A 30 -7.02 10.30 2.85
CA ASP A 30 -6.01 9.46 2.21
C ASP A 30 -6.50 8.01 2.02
N GLY A 31 -7.38 7.83 1.02
CA GLY A 31 -8.02 6.56 0.70
C GLY A 31 -7.00 5.52 0.26
N THR A 32 -5.84 5.97 -0.20
CA THR A 32 -4.70 5.12 -0.56
C THR A 32 -4.10 4.47 0.68
N ALA A 33 -3.82 5.24 1.74
CA ALA A 33 -3.33 4.69 3.01
C ALA A 33 -4.34 3.72 3.64
N TYR A 34 -5.64 4.06 3.60
CA TYR A 34 -6.69 3.17 4.11
C TYR A 34 -6.80 1.87 3.30
N SER A 35 -6.75 1.96 1.98
CA SER A 35 -6.76 0.80 1.08
C SER A 35 -5.54 -0.11 1.29
N ALA A 36 -4.35 0.49 1.50
CA ALA A 36 -3.14 -0.26 1.80
C ALA A 36 -3.27 -1.09 3.08
N VAL A 37 -3.90 -0.55 4.13
CA VAL A 37 -4.19 -1.28 5.37
C VAL A 37 -5.13 -2.46 5.13
N LEU A 38 -6.26 -2.24 4.44
CA LEU A 38 -7.23 -3.29 4.15
C LEU A 38 -6.61 -4.44 3.33
N ILE A 39 -5.81 -4.10 2.32
CA ILE A 39 -5.10 -5.09 1.52
C ILE A 39 -4.10 -5.85 2.38
N ALA A 40 -3.30 -5.16 3.19
CA ALA A 40 -2.29 -5.80 4.00
C ALA A 40 -2.90 -6.75 5.04
N ASP A 41 -4.05 -6.40 5.62
CA ASP A 41 -4.80 -7.25 6.55
C ASP A 41 -5.35 -8.50 5.86
N ALA A 42 -5.96 -8.36 4.68
CA ALA A 42 -6.44 -9.48 3.88
C ALA A 42 -5.31 -10.44 3.48
N LEU A 43 -4.16 -9.90 3.08
CA LEU A 43 -2.98 -10.68 2.71
C LEU A 43 -2.36 -11.42 3.89
N GLN A 44 -2.35 -10.80 5.07
CA GLN A 44 -1.85 -11.47 6.28
C GLN A 44 -2.78 -12.58 6.75
N ALA A 45 -4.10 -12.39 6.59
CA ALA A 45 -5.10 -13.41 6.93
C ALA A 45 -4.97 -14.67 6.06
N ASP A 46 -4.67 -14.51 4.76
CA ASP A 46 -4.51 -15.63 3.82
C ASP A 46 -3.09 -16.25 3.88
N ASN A 47 -2.07 -15.46 4.24
CA ASN A 47 -0.67 -15.89 4.27
C ASN A 47 0.05 -15.41 5.53
N SER A 48 0.22 -16.28 6.51
CA SER A 48 0.91 -15.97 7.78
C SER A 48 2.39 -15.60 7.62
N ARG A 49 3.02 -15.90 6.48
CA ARG A 49 4.40 -15.50 6.16
C ARG A 49 4.48 -14.13 5.49
N PHE A 50 3.35 -13.51 5.19
CA PHE A 50 3.30 -12.16 4.63
C PHE A 50 3.77 -11.14 5.67
N ASP A 51 4.77 -10.33 5.28
CA ASP A 51 5.30 -9.27 6.13
C ASP A 51 4.49 -7.99 5.93
N ARG A 52 3.43 -7.87 6.72
CA ARG A 52 2.50 -6.74 6.72
C ARG A 52 3.21 -5.40 6.91
N ALA A 53 4.13 -5.33 7.86
CA ALA A 53 4.83 -4.08 8.19
C ALA A 53 5.68 -3.62 7.01
N ARG A 54 6.43 -4.55 6.39
CA ARG A 54 7.22 -4.26 5.20
C ARG A 54 6.38 -3.83 4.01
N PHE A 55 5.23 -4.45 3.79
CA PHE A 55 4.31 -4.06 2.72
C PHE A 55 3.79 -2.63 2.90
N LEU A 56 3.32 -2.28 4.11
CA LEU A 56 2.79 -0.94 4.39
C LEU A 56 3.86 0.15 4.24
N LYS A 57 5.08 -0.11 4.67
CA LYS A 57 6.22 0.78 4.46
C LYS A 57 6.44 1.04 2.96
N ALA A 58 6.49 -0.04 2.16
CA ALA A 58 6.65 0.05 0.72
C ALA A 58 5.47 0.77 0.03
N ALA A 59 4.23 0.54 0.48
CA ALA A 59 3.02 1.17 -0.07
C ALA A 59 2.95 2.69 0.17
N ARG A 60 3.76 3.22 1.11
CA ARG A 60 3.93 4.66 1.35
C ARG A 60 5.10 5.26 0.57
N GLY A 61 5.81 4.45 -0.21
CA GLY A 61 7.05 4.85 -0.89
C GLY A 61 8.26 4.98 0.05
N GLU A 62 8.16 4.51 1.29
CA GLU A 62 9.25 4.58 2.27
C GLU A 62 10.23 3.42 2.02
N SER A 63 11.52 3.74 1.84
CA SER A 63 12.62 2.75 1.66
C SER A 63 13.19 2.31 3.00
#